data_AF-A0A7X9C9Y8-F1
#
_entry.id   AF-A0A7X9C9Y8-F1
#
_cell.length_a   1.000
_cell.length_b   1.000
_cell.length_c   1.000
_cell.angle_alpha   90.00
_cell.angle_beta   90.00
_cell.angle_gamma   90.00
#
_symmetry.space_group_name_H-M   'P 1'
#
loop_
_entity.id
_entity.type
_entity.pdbx_description
1 polymer ?
#
loop_
_entity_poly.entity_id
_entity_poly.type
_entity_poly.pdbx_seq_one_letter_code
_entity_poly.pdbx_strand_id
1 'polypeptide(L)'
;MIVTADQGPVGSPSSKDGTGLLTRSSLRYAGRPGERSEAPAPVLEGLEELRGRTIAPGDLLRWYVHPVLDGSQTWGATHVALDLVLDDGSRLSDAAPRDQYGTEATARRLGDGRILYADQWNDVQVDLTGLAGRTIAEVLVVLDAPADPEADLLDDVDGASQRPQPGDETLIGWIDGP
;
A
#
# COMPACT_ATOMS: atom_id res chain seq x y z
N MET A 1 -0.45 -8.05 10.46
CA MET A 1 -1.24 -6.88 10.04
C MET A 1 -2.71 -7.12 10.32
N ILE A 2 -3.48 -6.05 10.53
CA ILE A 2 -4.95 -6.05 10.58
C ILE A 2 -5.44 -5.22 9.39
N VAL A 3 -6.44 -5.73 8.68
CA VAL A 3 -7.11 -5.01 7.58
C VAL A 3 -8.61 -5.05 7.82
N THR A 4 -9.27 -3.89 7.79
CA THR A 4 -10.71 -3.76 8.08
C THR A 4 -11.36 -2.77 7.13
N ALA A 5 -12.65 -2.95 6.85
CA ALA A 5 -13.47 -1.90 6.25
C ALA A 5 -13.54 -0.68 7.17
N ASP A 6 -13.50 0.53 6.59
CA ASP A 6 -13.52 1.81 7.30
C ASP A 6 -14.23 2.88 6.44
N GLN A 7 -14.53 4.03 7.03
CA GLN A 7 -15.05 5.20 6.32
C GLN A 7 -13.91 6.04 5.71
N GLY A 8 -12.67 5.95 6.20
CA GLY A 8 -11.51 6.68 5.62
C GLY A 8 -10.85 7.66 6.59
N PRO A 9 -9.79 8.36 6.16
CA PRO A 9 -9.06 9.30 7.01
C PRO A 9 -9.94 10.48 7.44
N VAL A 10 -9.67 11.01 8.62
CA VAL A 10 -10.26 12.24 9.18
C VAL A 10 -9.15 13.23 9.45
N GLY A 11 -9.36 14.50 9.12
CA GLY A 11 -8.39 15.57 9.32
C GLY A 11 -7.31 15.65 8.24
N SER A 12 -7.48 14.96 7.10
CA SER A 12 -6.55 15.10 5.98
C SER A 12 -6.72 16.50 5.34
N PRO A 13 -5.62 17.22 5.06
CA PRO A 13 -5.69 18.51 4.39
C PRO A 13 -6.15 18.41 2.92
N SER A 14 -6.15 17.21 2.33
CA SER A 14 -6.39 16.98 0.90
C SER A 14 -7.65 16.17 0.58
N SER A 15 -8.46 15.80 1.56
CA SER A 15 -9.69 15.04 1.32
C SER A 15 -10.81 15.35 2.30
N LYS A 16 -12.02 14.94 1.93
CA LYS A 16 -13.17 14.98 2.83
C LYS A 16 -12.98 13.98 3.97
N ASP A 17 -13.38 14.37 5.17
CA ASP A 17 -13.35 13.51 6.34
C ASP A 17 -14.27 12.29 6.18
N GLY A 18 -13.75 11.12 6.54
CA GLY A 18 -14.53 9.89 6.68
C GLY A 18 -15.12 9.40 5.37
N THR A 19 -14.43 9.62 4.24
CA THR A 19 -14.71 8.92 2.98
C THR A 19 -13.42 8.37 2.38
N GLY A 20 -13.55 7.35 1.51
CA GLY A 20 -12.52 7.07 0.51
C GLY A 20 -12.30 8.28 -0.40
N LEU A 21 -11.30 8.19 -1.28
CA LEU A 21 -11.06 9.22 -2.28
C LEU A 21 -12.14 9.19 -3.39
N LEU A 22 -12.43 8.00 -3.90
CA LEU A 22 -13.44 7.72 -4.92
C LEU A 22 -14.72 7.16 -4.32
N THR A 23 -14.63 6.26 -3.35
CA THR A 23 -15.79 5.54 -2.81
C THR A 23 -16.21 6.08 -1.45
N ARG A 24 -17.34 5.58 -0.94
CA ARG A 24 -17.87 5.97 0.39
C ARG A 24 -17.15 5.28 1.54
N SER A 25 -16.43 4.20 1.25
CA SER A 25 -15.68 3.41 2.22
C SER A 25 -14.22 3.36 1.80
N SER A 26 -13.39 2.78 2.65
CA SER A 26 -12.01 2.44 2.35
C SER A 26 -11.67 1.20 3.15
N LEU A 27 -10.53 0.58 2.88
CA LEU A 27 -9.94 -0.37 3.81
C LEU A 27 -8.88 0.36 4.64
N ARG A 28 -8.88 0.12 5.95
CA ARG A 28 -7.82 0.55 6.86
C ARG A 28 -6.85 -0.60 7.08
N TYR A 29 -5.57 -0.35 6.92
CA TYR A 29 -4.50 -1.28 7.32
C TYR A 29 -3.81 -0.78 8.58
N ALA A 30 -3.37 -1.73 9.41
CA ALA A 30 -2.53 -1.48 10.57
C ALA A 30 -1.52 -2.60 10.76
N GLY A 31 -0.24 -2.26 10.90
CA GLY A 31 0.84 -3.23 11.07
C GLY A 31 2.05 -2.65 11.78
N ARG A 32 3.17 -3.37 11.72
CA ARG A 32 4.43 -3.00 12.35
C ARG A 32 5.58 -3.05 11.34
N PRO A 33 6.61 -2.23 11.51
CA PRO A 33 7.85 -2.37 10.76
C PRO A 33 8.64 -3.63 11.17
N GLY A 34 9.62 -4.02 10.37
CA GLY A 34 10.59 -5.08 10.67
C GLY A 34 10.19 -6.49 10.23
N GLU A 35 8.92 -6.72 9.87
CA GLU A 35 8.47 -7.99 9.30
C GLU A 35 7.46 -7.74 8.17
N ARG A 36 7.66 -8.43 7.04
CA ARG A 36 6.67 -8.46 5.97
C ARG A 36 5.40 -9.15 6.47
N SER A 37 4.26 -8.50 6.30
CA SER A 37 2.97 -9.10 6.63
C SER A 37 1.93 -8.82 5.56
N GLU A 38 0.98 -9.74 5.43
CA GLU A 38 -0.08 -9.66 4.43
C GLU A 38 -1.42 -10.11 5.03
N ALA A 39 -2.52 -9.63 4.46
CA ALA A 39 -3.86 -10.08 4.79
C ALA A 39 -4.79 -9.92 3.58
N PRO A 40 -5.82 -10.79 3.45
CA PRO A 40 -6.89 -10.59 2.49
C PRO A 40 -7.51 -9.19 2.58
N ALA A 41 -7.73 -8.55 1.42
CA ALA A 41 -8.53 -7.34 1.36
C ALA A 41 -10.00 -7.69 1.72
N PRO A 42 -10.66 -6.94 2.61
CA PRO A 42 -12.05 -7.18 2.95
C PRO A 42 -12.97 -6.94 1.74
N VAL A 43 -14.19 -7.47 1.82
CA VAL A 43 -15.23 -7.18 0.82
C VAL A 43 -15.68 -5.73 0.98
N LEU A 44 -15.40 -4.91 -0.02
CA LEU A 44 -15.68 -3.48 -0.11
C LEU A 44 -15.98 -3.14 -1.57
N GLU A 45 -16.77 -2.09 -1.80
CA GLU A 45 -17.12 -1.57 -3.13
C GLU A 45 -15.87 -1.39 -4.02
N GLY A 46 -15.89 -2.00 -5.21
CA GLY A 46 -14.78 -2.06 -6.18
C GLY A 46 -13.91 -3.32 -6.03
N LEU A 47 -13.50 -3.65 -4.80
CA LEU A 47 -12.63 -4.80 -4.51
C LEU A 47 -13.30 -6.15 -4.75
N GLU A 48 -14.61 -6.24 -4.53
CA GLU A 48 -15.37 -7.46 -4.73
C GLU A 48 -15.49 -7.84 -6.22
N GLU A 49 -15.44 -6.86 -7.12
CA GLU A 49 -15.52 -7.07 -8.56
C GLU A 49 -14.22 -7.64 -9.16
N LEU A 50 -13.09 -7.46 -8.47
CA LEU A 50 -11.81 -8.01 -8.92
C LEU A 50 -11.74 -9.53 -8.76
N ARG A 51 -12.27 -10.09 -7.66
CA ARG A 51 -12.17 -11.53 -7.41
C ARG A 51 -12.99 -12.31 -8.44
N GLY A 52 -12.34 -13.24 -9.13
CA GLY A 52 -12.92 -14.03 -10.22
C GLY A 52 -12.90 -13.34 -11.57
N ARG A 53 -12.41 -12.10 -11.67
CA ARG A 53 -12.24 -11.41 -12.96
C ARG A 53 -11.03 -11.98 -13.71
N THR A 54 -11.22 -12.25 -14.99
CA THR A 54 -10.11 -12.55 -15.93
C THR A 54 -9.51 -11.25 -16.44
N ILE A 55 -8.20 -11.12 -16.36
CA ILE A 55 -7.45 -9.94 -16.79
C ILE A 55 -7.48 -9.84 -18.33
N ALA A 56 -7.93 -8.70 -18.85
CA ALA A 56 -7.91 -8.40 -20.27
C ALA A 56 -6.62 -7.65 -20.67
N PRO A 57 -6.19 -7.72 -21.95
CA PRO A 57 -5.12 -6.86 -22.45
C PRO A 57 -5.44 -5.38 -22.24
N GLY A 58 -4.50 -4.62 -21.68
CA GLY A 58 -4.68 -3.19 -21.36
C GLY A 58 -5.40 -2.91 -20.03
N ASP A 59 -5.74 -3.94 -19.24
CA ASP A 59 -6.25 -3.73 -17.89
C ASP A 59 -5.19 -3.04 -17.01
N LEU A 60 -5.65 -2.09 -16.19
CA LEU A 60 -4.86 -1.41 -15.18
C LEU A 60 -5.41 -1.77 -13.80
N LEU A 61 -4.53 -2.16 -12.87
CA LEU A 61 -4.85 -2.12 -11.45
C LEU A 61 -4.56 -0.72 -10.96
N ARG A 62 -5.57 0.00 -10.48
CA ARG A 62 -5.41 1.36 -9.94
C ARG A 62 -6.00 1.44 -8.56
N TRP A 63 -5.23 1.89 -7.58
CA TRP A 63 -5.74 2.16 -6.24
C TRP A 63 -5.21 3.47 -5.71
N TYR A 64 -5.85 3.96 -4.66
CA TYR A 64 -5.42 5.14 -3.92
C TYR A 64 -5.01 4.74 -2.54
N VAL A 65 -3.89 5.28 -2.07
CA VAL A 65 -3.36 4.99 -0.73
C VAL A 65 -3.13 6.29 0.05
N HIS A 66 -3.57 6.29 1.31
CA HIS A 66 -3.37 7.36 2.28
C HIS A 66 -2.57 6.82 3.46
N PRO A 67 -1.23 6.91 3.42
CA PRO A 67 -0.36 6.53 4.54
C PRO A 67 -0.44 7.57 5.65
N VAL A 68 -0.62 7.17 6.91
CA VAL A 68 -0.49 8.09 8.05
C VAL A 68 0.98 8.36 8.32
N LEU A 69 1.34 9.62 8.51
CA LEU A 69 2.67 9.96 9.04
C LEU A 69 2.74 9.56 10.51
N ASP A 70 3.61 8.61 10.82
CA ASP A 70 3.87 8.19 12.19
C ASP A 70 4.56 9.31 13.00
N GLY A 71 4.44 9.26 14.33
CA GLY A 71 4.98 10.27 15.24
C GLY A 71 6.52 10.35 15.20
N SER A 72 7.16 9.28 14.74
CA SER A 72 8.61 9.19 14.52
C SER A 72 9.06 9.72 13.14
N GLN A 73 8.10 10.13 12.30
CA GLN A 73 8.27 10.65 10.94
C GLN A 73 9.06 9.71 10.01
N THR A 74 8.82 8.40 10.10
CA THR A 74 9.61 7.38 9.38
C THR A 74 9.05 6.97 8.03
N TRP A 75 7.92 7.54 7.62
CA TRP A 75 7.21 7.19 6.37
C TRP A 75 6.96 5.68 6.21
N GLY A 76 7.02 4.90 7.29
CA GLY A 76 6.92 3.45 7.25
C GLY A 76 5.59 2.98 6.65
N ALA A 77 4.52 3.73 6.88
CA ALA A 77 3.20 3.45 6.34
C ALA A 77 3.13 3.47 4.80
N THR A 78 4.11 4.08 4.10
CA THR A 78 4.19 4.07 2.63
C THR A 78 4.60 2.71 2.05
N HIS A 79 5.13 1.81 2.88
CA HIS A 79 5.60 0.50 2.46
C HIS A 79 4.45 -0.51 2.33
N VAL A 80 3.39 -0.11 1.63
CA VAL A 80 2.16 -0.88 1.48
C VAL A 80 1.79 -1.01 0.00
N ALA A 81 1.25 -2.15 -0.41
CA ALA A 81 0.77 -2.38 -1.77
C ALA A 81 -0.44 -3.32 -1.78
N LEU A 82 -1.18 -3.30 -2.90
CA LEU A 82 -2.06 -4.39 -3.27
C LEU A 82 -1.27 -5.44 -4.06
N ASP A 83 -1.51 -6.72 -3.77
CA ASP A 83 -0.98 -7.85 -4.52
C ASP A 83 -2.14 -8.74 -4.98
N LEU A 84 -2.07 -9.26 -6.20
CA LEU A 84 -3.09 -10.13 -6.76
C LEU A 84 -2.57 -11.56 -6.73
N VAL A 85 -3.30 -12.47 -6.11
CA VAL A 85 -3.06 -13.92 -6.26
C VAL A 85 -3.88 -14.38 -7.45
N LEU A 86 -3.24 -15.07 -8.38
CA LEU A 86 -3.87 -15.61 -9.57
C LEU A 86 -4.38 -17.04 -9.35
N ASP A 87 -5.22 -17.51 -10.28
CA ASP A 87 -5.80 -18.86 -10.28
C ASP A 87 -4.76 -19.99 -10.35
N ASP A 88 -3.59 -19.73 -10.91
CA ASP A 88 -2.44 -20.65 -10.92
C ASP A 88 -1.56 -20.56 -9.66
N GLY A 89 -1.91 -19.69 -8.71
CA GLY A 89 -1.20 -19.46 -7.45
C GLY A 89 -0.01 -18.50 -7.55
N SER A 90 0.37 -18.04 -8.75
CA SER A 90 1.36 -16.96 -8.91
C SER A 90 0.79 -15.62 -8.46
N ARG A 91 1.68 -14.65 -8.23
CA ARG A 91 1.30 -13.32 -7.75
C ARG A 91 1.67 -12.22 -8.74
N LEU A 92 0.94 -11.10 -8.67
CA LEU A 92 1.33 -9.89 -9.38
C LEU A 92 2.76 -9.47 -9.02
N SER A 93 3.13 -9.56 -7.74
CA SER A 93 4.49 -9.26 -7.26
C SER A 93 5.60 -10.12 -7.89
N ASP A 94 5.32 -11.34 -8.34
CA ASP A 94 6.31 -12.22 -9.00
C ASP A 94 6.72 -11.68 -10.39
N ALA A 95 5.89 -10.84 -11.00
CA ALA A 95 6.13 -10.26 -12.32
C ALA A 95 6.96 -8.97 -12.28
N ALA A 96 7.47 -8.56 -11.11
CA ALA A 96 8.13 -7.26 -10.89
C ALA A 96 7.31 -6.10 -11.51
N PRO A 97 6.04 -5.95 -11.09
CA PRO A 97 5.10 -5.00 -11.67
C PRO A 97 5.64 -3.59 -11.48
N ARG A 98 5.34 -2.67 -12.39
CA ARG A 98 5.75 -1.26 -12.25
C ARG A 98 4.55 -0.34 -12.22
N ASP A 99 4.65 0.67 -11.39
CA ASP A 99 3.68 1.75 -11.37
C ASP A 99 3.88 2.74 -12.53
N GLN A 100 3.03 3.77 -12.61
CA GLN A 100 3.11 4.81 -13.64
C GLN A 100 4.39 5.66 -13.60
N TYR A 101 5.15 5.61 -12.50
CA TYR A 101 6.43 6.30 -12.33
C TYR A 101 7.63 5.38 -12.57
N GLY A 102 7.38 4.11 -12.89
CA GLY A 102 8.42 3.10 -13.13
C GLY A 102 8.97 2.46 -11.85
N THR A 103 8.41 2.77 -10.68
CA THR A 103 8.74 2.13 -9.40
C THR A 103 8.15 0.73 -9.38
N GLU A 104 8.90 -0.26 -8.89
CA GLU A 104 8.33 -1.60 -8.73
C GLU A 104 7.18 -1.56 -7.71
N ALA A 105 6.00 -2.00 -8.09
CA ALA A 105 4.76 -1.86 -7.33
C ALA A 105 4.61 -2.97 -6.27
N THR A 106 5.70 -3.27 -5.55
CA THR A 106 5.68 -4.10 -4.35
C THR A 106 5.77 -3.23 -3.11
N ALA A 107 5.23 -3.69 -1.98
CA ALA A 107 5.14 -2.92 -0.74
C ALA A 107 6.50 -2.32 -0.31
N ARG A 108 7.56 -3.13 -0.31
CA ARG A 108 8.93 -2.71 -0.01
C ARG A 108 9.42 -1.60 -0.95
N ARG A 109 9.20 -1.79 -2.26
CA ARG A 109 9.74 -0.95 -3.33
C ARG A 109 9.00 0.36 -3.51
N LEU A 110 7.69 0.41 -3.27
CA LEU A 110 6.93 1.66 -3.25
C LEU A 110 7.41 2.58 -2.12
N GLY A 111 7.68 2.02 -0.94
CA GLY A 111 8.26 2.78 0.17
C GLY A 111 9.69 3.25 -0.13
N ASP A 112 10.56 2.36 -0.61
CA ASP A 112 11.94 2.73 -1.03
C ASP A 112 11.95 3.78 -2.14
N GLY A 113 10.94 3.78 -3.01
CA GLY A 113 10.80 4.72 -4.13
C GLY A 113 10.54 6.17 -3.70
N ARG A 114 10.06 6.40 -2.46
CA ARG A 114 9.78 7.73 -1.91
C ARG A 114 8.89 8.61 -2.80
N ILE A 115 7.92 7.98 -3.46
CA ILE A 115 6.99 8.63 -4.39
C ILE A 115 5.60 8.86 -3.77
N LEU A 116 5.31 8.22 -2.64
CA LEU A 116 4.04 8.32 -1.91
C LEU A 116 4.18 9.31 -0.77
N TYR A 117 3.24 10.25 -0.67
CA TYR A 117 3.19 11.28 0.36
C TYR A 117 2.31 10.87 1.53
N ALA A 118 2.87 10.92 2.74
CA ALA A 118 2.10 10.72 3.95
C ALA A 118 1.04 11.82 4.16
N ASP A 119 -0.03 11.46 4.85
CA ASP A 119 -1.24 12.25 5.14
C ASP A 119 -2.00 12.78 3.91
N GLN A 120 -1.73 12.20 2.75
CA GLN A 120 -2.34 12.53 1.46
C GLN A 120 -2.74 11.27 0.68
N TRP A 121 -3.74 11.41 -0.19
CA TRP A 121 -4.06 10.33 -1.13
C TRP A 121 -3.08 10.31 -2.29
N ASN A 122 -2.52 9.14 -2.54
CA ASN A 122 -1.59 8.87 -3.63
C ASN A 122 -2.23 7.91 -4.62
N ASP A 123 -2.10 8.19 -5.90
CA ASP A 123 -2.58 7.35 -6.99
C ASP A 123 -1.49 6.35 -7.41
N VAL A 124 -1.79 5.06 -7.40
CA VAL A 124 -0.89 4.00 -7.87
C VAL A 124 -1.58 3.23 -8.98
N GLN A 125 -0.91 3.13 -10.14
CA GLN A 125 -1.45 2.49 -11.33
C GLN A 125 -0.46 1.48 -11.89
N VAL A 126 -0.86 0.23 -12.02
CA VAL A 126 -0.03 -0.88 -12.50
C VAL A 126 -0.64 -1.49 -13.74
N ASP A 127 0.14 -1.59 -14.81
CA ASP A 127 -0.27 -2.31 -16.02
C ASP A 127 -0.32 -3.82 -15.77
N LEU A 128 -1.47 -4.44 -16.11
CA LEU A 128 -1.70 -5.87 -15.97
C LEU A 128 -1.61 -6.61 -17.32
N THR A 129 -1.21 -5.95 -18.40
CA THR A 129 -1.16 -6.55 -19.75
C THR A 129 -0.29 -7.81 -19.77
N GLY A 130 0.79 -7.84 -18.99
CA GLY A 130 1.68 -9.01 -18.84
C GLY A 130 1.00 -10.25 -18.21
N LEU A 131 -0.15 -10.07 -17.58
CA LEU A 131 -0.94 -11.13 -16.92
C LEU A 131 -2.26 -11.43 -17.64
N ALA A 132 -2.47 -10.90 -18.85
CA ALA A 132 -3.70 -11.09 -19.60
C ALA A 132 -4.05 -12.59 -19.76
N GLY A 133 -5.34 -12.90 -19.54
CA GLY A 133 -5.88 -14.25 -19.57
C GLY A 133 -5.77 -15.03 -18.25
N ARG A 134 -5.09 -14.49 -17.23
CA ARG A 134 -5.11 -15.02 -15.85
C ARG A 134 -6.34 -14.54 -15.10
N THR A 135 -6.83 -15.34 -14.16
CA THR A 135 -7.97 -14.97 -13.30
C THR A 135 -7.49 -14.59 -11.93
N ILE A 136 -8.00 -13.47 -11.39
CA ILE A 136 -7.68 -13.02 -10.03
C ILE A 136 -8.43 -13.91 -9.05
N ALA A 137 -7.70 -14.66 -8.23
CA ALA A 137 -8.27 -15.51 -7.19
C ALA A 137 -8.48 -14.75 -5.88
N GLU A 138 -7.53 -13.90 -5.49
CA GLU A 138 -7.56 -13.16 -4.22
C GLU A 138 -6.85 -11.81 -4.37
N VAL A 139 -7.31 -10.81 -3.62
CA VAL A 139 -6.60 -9.53 -3.45
C VAL A 139 -6.03 -9.49 -2.04
N LEU A 140 -4.73 -9.26 -1.94
CA LEU A 140 -4.01 -9.10 -0.69
C LEU A 140 -3.59 -7.66 -0.49
N VAL A 141 -3.63 -7.21 0.76
CA VAL A 141 -2.86 -6.05 1.21
C VAL A 141 -1.55 -6.57 1.75
N VAL A 142 -0.45 -5.95 1.38
CA VAL A 142 0.90 -6.31 1.83
C VAL A 142 1.55 -5.08 2.46
N LEU A 143 2.10 -5.24 3.67
CA LEU A 143 2.92 -4.25 4.36
C LEU A 143 4.33 -4.83 4.53
N ASP A 144 5.35 -4.11 4.06
CA ASP A 144 6.76 -4.53 4.12
C ASP A 144 7.69 -3.35 4.43
N ALA A 145 7.47 -2.76 5.60
CA ALA A 145 8.34 -1.72 6.14
C ALA A 145 9.52 -2.36 6.87
N PRO A 146 10.76 -1.90 6.64
CA PRO A 146 11.94 -2.37 7.37
C PRO A 146 11.89 -1.84 8.80
N ALA A 147 12.69 -2.40 9.69
CA ALA A 147 12.68 -2.00 11.10
C ALA A 147 13.03 -0.51 11.32
N ASP A 148 13.87 0.04 10.44
CA ASP A 148 14.18 1.46 10.36
C ASP A 148 14.08 1.91 8.88
N PRO A 149 12.92 2.44 8.45
CA PRO A 149 12.71 2.87 7.06
C PRO A 149 13.55 4.07 6.64
N GLU A 150 14.09 4.83 7.60
CA GLU A 150 14.88 6.02 7.35
C GLU A 150 16.38 5.82 7.63
N ALA A 151 16.81 4.58 7.85
CA ALA A 151 18.20 4.24 8.11
C ALA A 151 19.14 4.80 7.02
N ASP A 152 18.72 4.72 5.76
CA ASP A 152 19.49 5.19 4.60
C ASP A 152 19.52 6.73 4.46
N LEU A 153 18.79 7.49 5.30
CA LEU A 153 18.91 8.95 5.37
C LEU A 153 19.95 9.41 6.41
N LEU A 154 20.44 8.50 7.25
CA LEU A 154 21.41 8.80 8.29
C LEU A 154 22.84 8.69 7.72
N ASP A 155 23.20 9.62 6.84
CA ASP A 155 24.62 9.85 6.53
C ASP A 155 25.26 10.68 7.67
N ASP A 156 26.36 10.15 8.20
CA ASP A 156 27.25 10.68 9.26
C ASP A 156 27.19 12.20 9.52
N VAL A 157 26.31 12.62 10.44
CA VAL A 157 26.48 13.88 11.17
C VAL A 157 26.60 13.56 12.65
N ASP A 158 27.81 13.78 13.18
CA ASP A 158 28.17 13.65 14.59
C ASP A 158 27.15 14.35 15.51
N GLY A 159 26.19 13.56 16.00
CA GLY A 159 25.15 14.07 16.88
C GLY A 159 24.16 12.97 17.17
N ALA A 160 24.20 12.44 18.40
CA ALA A 160 23.27 11.44 18.89
C ALA A 160 21.83 11.87 18.63
N SER A 161 21.24 11.36 17.55
CA SER A 161 19.84 11.61 17.20
C SER A 161 18.98 10.84 18.19
N GLN A 162 18.37 11.56 19.14
CA GLN A 162 17.34 11.03 20.04
C GLN A 162 16.00 10.90 19.30
N ARG A 163 15.99 10.30 18.10
CA ARG A 163 14.71 9.92 17.48
C ARG A 163 14.14 8.75 18.30
N PRO A 164 12.83 8.73 18.61
CA PRO A 164 12.20 7.53 19.15
C PRO A 164 12.61 6.33 18.31
N GLN A 165 12.93 5.19 18.94
CA GLN A 165 13.27 4.01 18.17
C GLN A 165 12.04 3.59 17.35
N PRO A 166 12.14 3.49 16.01
CA PRO A 166 11.00 3.26 15.13
C PRO A 166 10.22 1.96 15.39
N GLY A 167 10.84 1.00 16.08
CA GLY A 167 10.45 -0.42 16.06
C GLY A 167 9.10 -0.76 16.69
N ASP A 168 8.49 0.12 17.48
CA ASP A 168 7.24 -0.17 18.19
C ASP A 168 6.00 0.60 17.67
N GLU A 169 6.18 1.55 16.75
CA GLU A 169 5.06 2.36 16.27
C GLU A 169 4.18 1.57 15.29
N THR A 170 2.86 1.72 15.42
CA THR A 170 1.92 1.05 14.53
C THR A 170 1.78 1.86 13.25
N LEU A 171 2.18 1.27 12.13
CA LEU A 171 1.99 1.84 10.80
C LEU A 171 0.53 1.70 10.40
N ILE A 172 -0.08 2.81 10.01
CA ILE A 172 -1.52 2.89 9.69
C ILE A 172 -1.69 3.61 8.36
N GLY A 173 -2.72 3.23 7.62
CA GLY A 173 -3.22 4.02 6.51
C GLY A 173 -4.51 3.47 5.96
N TRP A 174 -4.96 4.08 4.87
CA TRP A 174 -6.15 3.67 4.14
C TRP A 174 -5.82 3.37 2.68
N ILE A 175 -6.53 2.42 2.11
CA ILE A 175 -6.55 2.18 0.67
C ILE A 175 -8.00 2.31 0.20
N ASP A 176 -8.19 2.97 -0.92
CA ASP A 176 -9.46 3.10 -1.61
C ASP A 176 -9.31 2.75 -3.09
N GLY A 177 -10.34 2.15 -3.67
CA GLY A 177 -10.24 1.46 -4.96
C GLY A 177 -9.55 0.11 -4.81
N PRO A 178 -9.78 -0.79 -5.79
CA PRO A 178 -9.43 -0.57 -7.20
C PRO A 178 -10.54 -0.70 -8.25
#